data_AF-A0A919INV2-F1
#
_entry.id   AF-A0A919INV2-F1
#
_cell.length_a   1.000
_cell.length_b   1.000
_cell.length_c   1.000
_cell.angle_alpha   90.00
_cell.angle_beta   90.00
_cell.angle_gamma   90.00
#
_symmetry.space_group_name_H-M   'P 1'
#
loop_
_entity.id
_entity.type
_entity.pdbx_description
1 polymer ?
#
loop_
_entity_poly.entity_id
_entity_poly.type
_entity_poly.pdbx_seq_one_letter_code
_entity_poly.pdbx_strand_id
1 'polypeptide(L)'
;MGPVEVRTADGSVLGGEPRRLAVLAALAVDAGRVVQATTLIDRVWGEDPPGQAARTLGTYITRIRRMLEQSFSDVTVVNHPGGYRLTAVPDQVDLIRFRDLVVRSRASSCTPETRVELLRHSVSLHRGDPLTGVSGAWATRTREQLTDELLTARAEWAEAELAVGNATAVLAPLSTLVDANPLVEPLVVALVRALVDAGRPTEALERCRLHQQRLADEYGTEPSPQLMALYTETLRGDRHPAGAAQPPTSAAPPPLPPPPPPTSAVAADRPVSPWKRRRRYVTATVAVGTTLAVTLGAVAMFRPSGRTAAATPFTVTEDFSGTELTPMQWAANQAQRENGSSWSPSAVRVGGGELQISGTGRNPTGAGNVAGAVCWCLEQGIVRSYGVWEVRAKFDVGSGYAPALGLYPGAGPDTPGWGFMTMARFDEGDRRVMYPVMGGSAAEHVDGAAVTGDFTTWNTYAIEWRPEFVTISLNGAVILDTRKLPGPVSIPTVPMFLYVQINPGPEGSIPAPNQETPNQVAAHVDWARYTS
;
A
#
# COMPACT_ATOMS: atom_id res chain seq x y z
N MET A 1 12.86 -14.15 0.66
CA MET A 1 12.46 -13.83 -0.71
C MET A 1 12.05 -12.36 -0.73
N GLY A 2 12.85 -11.52 -1.35
CA GLY A 2 12.74 -10.06 -1.34
C GLY A 2 13.92 -9.44 -2.08
N PRO A 3 14.54 -8.35 -1.57
CA PRO A 3 15.82 -7.86 -2.08
C PRO A 3 16.86 -8.97 -2.17
N VAL A 4 17.69 -8.93 -3.21
CA VAL A 4 18.79 -9.89 -3.37
C VAL A 4 19.92 -9.51 -2.43
N GLU A 5 20.14 -10.33 -1.42
CA GLU A 5 21.15 -10.09 -0.39
C GLU A 5 21.74 -11.39 0.13
N VAL A 6 22.94 -11.30 0.68
CA VAL A 6 23.60 -12.39 1.41
C VAL A 6 23.75 -11.94 2.85
N ARG A 7 23.26 -12.75 3.79
CA ARG A 7 23.33 -12.46 5.23
C ARG A 7 24.28 -13.42 5.92
N THR A 8 25.25 -12.87 6.63
CA THR A 8 26.14 -13.63 7.50
C THR A 8 25.47 -13.98 8.83
N ALA A 9 26.07 -14.89 9.60
CA ALA A 9 25.51 -15.35 10.88
C ALA A 9 25.36 -14.24 11.93
N ASP A 10 26.19 -13.19 11.85
CA ASP A 10 26.12 -11.98 12.68
C ASP A 10 25.05 -10.97 12.21
N GLY A 11 24.32 -11.28 11.13
CA GLY A 11 23.26 -10.44 10.56
C GLY A 11 23.73 -9.38 9.57
N SER A 12 25.04 -9.28 9.30
CA SER A 12 25.58 -8.33 8.32
C SER A 12 25.09 -8.67 6.90
N VAL A 13 24.67 -7.63 6.15
CA VAL A 13 24.25 -7.78 4.76
C VAL A 13 25.44 -7.50 3.84
N LEU A 14 25.88 -8.53 3.12
CA LEU A 14 26.93 -8.39 2.12
C LEU A 14 26.33 -7.82 0.83
N GLY A 15 26.46 -6.51 0.68
CA GLY A 15 26.03 -5.80 -0.54
C GLY A 15 26.91 -6.12 -1.74
N GLY A 16 26.53 -5.61 -2.91
CA GLY A 16 27.35 -5.71 -4.12
C GLY A 16 26.82 -4.87 -5.27
N GLU A 17 27.68 -4.65 -6.26
CA GLU A 17 27.27 -4.03 -7.52
C GLU A 17 26.03 -4.77 -8.10
N PRO A 18 25.03 -4.06 -8.66
CA PRO A 18 23.80 -4.66 -9.16
C PRO A 18 24.01 -5.87 -10.08
N ARG A 19 25.01 -5.83 -10.96
CA ARG A 19 25.34 -6.94 -11.86
C ARG A 19 25.87 -8.18 -11.13
N ARG A 20 26.62 -7.99 -10.03
CA ARG A 20 27.07 -9.11 -9.20
C ARG A 20 25.88 -9.76 -8.49
N LEU A 21 24.94 -8.95 -7.98
CA LEU A 21 23.70 -9.44 -7.37
C LEU A 21 22.82 -10.17 -8.39
N ALA A 22 22.76 -9.70 -9.63
CA ALA A 22 22.05 -10.39 -10.71
C ALA A 22 22.61 -11.79 -11.00
N VAL A 23 23.93 -11.94 -11.10
CA VAL A 23 24.59 -13.25 -11.27
C VAL A 23 24.31 -14.17 -10.08
N LEU A 24 24.41 -13.64 -8.86
CA LEU A 24 24.12 -14.40 -7.65
C LEU A 24 22.65 -14.85 -7.61
N ALA A 25 21.71 -13.96 -7.92
CA ALA A 25 20.29 -14.29 -8.00
C ALA A 25 20.01 -15.39 -9.02
N ALA A 26 20.62 -15.29 -10.22
CA ALA A 26 20.46 -16.28 -11.28
C ALA A 26 20.99 -17.67 -10.87
N LEU A 27 21.99 -17.73 -9.98
CA LEU A 27 22.45 -18.97 -9.38
C LEU A 27 21.57 -19.44 -8.22
N ALA A 28 21.10 -18.52 -7.37
CA ALA A 28 20.32 -18.83 -6.18
C ALA A 28 18.92 -19.37 -6.51
N VAL A 29 18.31 -18.88 -7.58
CA VAL A 29 17.01 -19.40 -8.08
C VAL A 29 17.08 -20.89 -8.44
N ASP A 30 18.25 -21.34 -8.90
CA ASP A 30 18.55 -22.73 -9.26
C ASP A 30 19.59 -23.36 -8.32
N ALA A 31 19.64 -22.92 -7.06
CA ALA A 31 20.61 -23.42 -6.10
C ALA A 31 20.55 -24.95 -5.99
N GLY A 32 21.72 -25.58 -5.95
CA GLY A 32 21.85 -27.04 -6.01
C GLY A 32 21.81 -27.63 -7.43
N ARG A 33 21.57 -26.84 -8.49
CA ARG A 33 21.60 -27.28 -9.90
C ARG A 33 22.69 -26.57 -10.69
N VAL A 34 23.14 -27.18 -11.79
CA VAL A 34 24.09 -26.57 -12.72
C VAL A 34 23.34 -25.63 -13.65
N VAL A 35 23.73 -24.35 -13.68
CA VAL A 35 23.24 -23.35 -14.63
C VAL A 35 24.31 -23.12 -15.69
N GLN A 36 23.95 -23.28 -16.96
CA GLN A 36 24.88 -23.08 -18.08
C GLN A 36 25.36 -21.63 -18.13
N ALA A 37 26.62 -21.41 -18.52
CA ALA A 37 27.20 -20.08 -18.61
C ALA A 37 26.44 -19.19 -19.60
N THR A 38 25.97 -19.75 -20.71
CA THR A 38 25.12 -19.05 -21.69
C THR A 38 23.79 -18.63 -21.09
N THR A 39 23.15 -19.49 -20.28
CA THR A 39 21.92 -19.16 -19.56
C THR A 39 22.16 -18.06 -18.53
N LEU A 40 23.25 -18.12 -17.76
CA LEU A 40 23.59 -17.02 -16.83
C LEU A 40 23.83 -15.72 -17.57
N ILE A 41 24.45 -15.78 -18.76
CA ILE A 41 24.66 -14.60 -19.59
C ILE A 41 23.34 -14.00 -20.05
N ASP A 42 22.46 -14.82 -20.61
CA ASP A 42 21.13 -14.40 -21.05
C ASP A 42 20.30 -13.82 -19.90
N ARG A 43 20.31 -14.46 -18.73
CA ARG A 43 19.55 -13.98 -17.56
C ARG A 43 20.02 -12.62 -17.04
N VAL A 44 21.33 -12.34 -17.12
CA VAL A 44 21.94 -11.14 -16.53
C VAL A 44 22.02 -9.99 -17.53
N TRP A 45 22.30 -10.28 -18.81
CA TRP A 45 22.53 -9.25 -19.84
C TRP A 45 21.48 -9.25 -20.96
N GLY A 46 20.69 -10.31 -21.11
CA GLY A 46 19.68 -10.42 -22.16
C GLY A 46 20.27 -10.23 -23.55
N GLU A 47 19.65 -9.33 -24.33
CA GLU A 47 20.03 -9.04 -25.72
C GLU A 47 21.32 -8.19 -25.86
N ASP A 48 21.85 -7.61 -24.77
CA ASP A 48 23.03 -6.73 -24.80
C ASP A 48 24.19 -7.27 -23.92
N PRO A 49 24.75 -8.45 -24.25
CA PRO A 49 25.90 -8.99 -23.53
C PRO A 49 27.17 -8.19 -23.85
N PRO A 50 28.08 -7.99 -22.87
CA PRO A 50 29.35 -7.34 -23.15
C PRO A 50 30.19 -8.19 -24.11
N GLY A 51 31.07 -7.54 -24.89
CA GLY A 51 31.85 -8.22 -25.94
C GLY A 51 32.71 -9.41 -25.49
N GLN A 52 32.99 -9.53 -24.18
CA GLN A 52 33.61 -10.72 -23.57
C GLN A 52 32.77 -11.28 -22.41
N ALA A 53 31.47 -11.49 -22.63
CA ALA A 53 30.50 -11.92 -21.60
C ALA A 53 30.94 -13.12 -20.77
N ALA A 54 31.52 -14.16 -21.38
CA ALA A 54 32.02 -15.32 -20.63
C ALA A 54 33.15 -14.95 -19.65
N ARG A 55 34.09 -14.08 -20.05
CA ARG A 55 35.17 -13.60 -19.19
C ARG A 55 34.64 -12.69 -18.08
N THR A 56 33.69 -11.82 -18.42
CA THR A 56 33.02 -10.94 -17.46
C THR A 56 32.25 -11.75 -16.41
N LEU A 57 31.48 -12.76 -16.84
CA LEU A 57 30.79 -13.70 -15.96
C LEU A 57 31.78 -14.40 -15.03
N GLY A 58 32.88 -14.96 -15.57
CA GLY A 58 33.92 -15.59 -14.77
C GLY A 58 34.47 -14.69 -13.67
N THR A 59 34.66 -13.39 -13.96
CA THR A 59 35.11 -12.39 -12.97
C THR A 59 34.09 -12.21 -11.85
N TYR A 60 32.80 -12.11 -12.17
CA TYR A 60 31.74 -12.03 -11.16
C TYR A 60 31.65 -13.32 -10.33
N ILE A 61 31.75 -14.49 -10.97
CA ILE A 61 31.77 -15.79 -10.27
C ILE A 61 32.93 -15.87 -9.28
N THR A 62 34.14 -15.49 -9.67
CA THR A 62 35.30 -15.48 -8.76
C THR A 62 35.07 -14.57 -7.55
N ARG A 63 34.48 -13.38 -7.76
CA ARG A 63 34.17 -12.44 -6.67
C ARG A 63 33.07 -12.97 -5.75
N ILE A 64 32.00 -13.55 -6.31
CA ILE A 64 30.91 -14.17 -5.56
C ILE A 64 31.45 -15.34 -4.74
N ARG A 65 32.22 -16.24 -5.36
CA ARG A 65 32.84 -17.38 -4.68
C ARG A 65 33.68 -16.94 -3.49
N ARG A 66 34.58 -15.97 -3.68
CA ARG A 66 35.43 -15.44 -2.61
C ARG A 66 34.60 -14.88 -1.46
N MET A 67 33.57 -14.09 -1.78
CA MET A 67 32.68 -13.50 -0.78
C MET A 67 31.96 -14.58 0.04
N LEU A 68 31.46 -15.64 -0.62
CA LEU A 68 30.77 -16.74 0.04
C LEU A 68 31.72 -17.58 0.91
N GLU A 69 32.87 -17.99 0.38
CA GLU A 69 33.85 -18.81 1.11
C GLU A 69 34.49 -18.10 2.30
N GLN A 70 34.54 -16.76 2.28
CA GLN A 70 34.99 -15.96 3.44
C GLN A 70 33.94 -15.88 4.55
N SER A 71 32.68 -16.10 4.21
CA SER A 71 31.53 -15.80 5.06
C SER A 71 30.81 -17.06 5.56
N PHE A 72 30.94 -18.17 4.82
CA PHE A 72 30.26 -19.43 5.06
C PHE A 72 31.24 -20.59 4.83
N SER A 73 31.17 -21.62 5.68
CA SER A 73 32.00 -22.81 5.57
C SER A 73 31.51 -23.81 4.52
N ASP A 74 30.23 -23.77 4.17
CA ASP A 74 29.51 -24.78 3.39
C ASP A 74 28.76 -24.23 2.17
N VAL A 75 28.93 -22.93 1.88
CA VAL A 75 28.34 -22.27 0.70
C VAL A 75 29.43 -21.86 -0.27
N THR A 76 29.39 -22.37 -1.50
CA THR A 76 30.34 -21.99 -2.56
C THR A 76 29.73 -22.13 -3.97
N VAL A 77 30.36 -21.50 -4.96
CA VAL A 77 30.01 -21.66 -6.37
C VAL A 77 31.02 -22.58 -7.05
N VAL A 78 30.60 -23.79 -7.39
CA VAL A 78 31.44 -24.80 -8.05
C VAL A 78 31.40 -24.61 -9.57
N ASN A 79 32.55 -24.75 -10.21
CA ASN A 79 32.64 -24.79 -11.67
C ASN A 79 32.29 -26.19 -12.18
N HIS A 80 31.38 -26.28 -13.14
CA HIS A 80 31.01 -27.51 -13.83
C HIS A 80 31.29 -27.37 -15.33
N PRO A 81 31.46 -28.47 -16.08
CA PRO A 81 31.58 -28.39 -17.53
C PRO A 81 30.43 -27.57 -18.15
N GLY A 82 30.74 -26.42 -18.73
CA GLY A 82 29.79 -25.51 -19.38
C GLY A 82 29.04 -24.53 -18.46
N GLY A 83 29.20 -24.59 -17.14
CA GLY A 83 28.38 -23.79 -16.23
C GLY A 83 28.83 -23.73 -14.79
N TYR A 84 27.94 -23.25 -13.93
CA TYR A 84 28.22 -23.03 -12.51
C TYR A 84 27.07 -23.55 -11.65
N ARG A 85 27.40 -24.03 -10.45
CA ARG A 85 26.43 -24.48 -9.46
C ARG A 85 26.68 -23.76 -8.14
N LEU A 86 25.65 -23.13 -7.59
CA LEU A 86 25.68 -22.71 -6.19
C LEU A 86 25.39 -23.93 -5.32
N THR A 87 26.36 -24.33 -4.51
CA THR A 87 26.21 -25.37 -3.50
C THR A 87 25.88 -24.69 -2.18
N ALA A 88 24.71 -25.03 -1.64
CA ALA A 88 24.20 -24.58 -0.35
C ALA A 88 23.23 -25.66 0.17
N VAL A 89 23.10 -25.79 1.49
CA VAL A 89 22.04 -26.59 2.11
C VAL A 89 20.70 -25.89 1.84
N PRO A 90 19.59 -26.62 1.60
CA PRO A 90 18.29 -26.03 1.27
C PRO A 90 17.83 -24.88 2.17
N ASP A 91 18.12 -24.95 3.47
CA ASP A 91 17.75 -23.92 4.45
C ASP A 91 18.54 -22.60 4.33
N GLN A 92 19.66 -22.58 3.60
CA GLN A 92 20.52 -21.41 3.44
C GLN A 92 20.08 -20.49 2.29
N VAL A 93 19.17 -20.94 1.43
CA VAL A 93 18.57 -20.13 0.36
C VAL A 93 17.08 -20.02 0.62
N ASP A 94 16.62 -18.82 0.95
CA ASP A 94 15.25 -18.58 1.39
C ASP A 94 14.18 -19.07 0.39
N LEU A 95 14.43 -18.96 -0.91
CA LEU A 95 13.57 -19.50 -1.96
C LEU A 95 13.50 -21.03 -1.98
N ILE A 96 14.63 -21.70 -1.79
CA ILE A 96 14.66 -23.18 -1.74
C ILE A 96 13.96 -23.67 -0.48
N ARG A 97 14.23 -23.01 0.65
CA ARG A 97 13.57 -23.27 1.93
C ARG A 97 12.06 -23.05 1.85
N PHE A 98 11.61 -21.96 1.24
CA PHE A 98 10.20 -21.68 1.01
C PHE A 98 9.53 -22.83 0.25
N ARG A 99 10.12 -23.25 -0.89
CA ARG A 99 9.57 -24.34 -1.70
C ARG A 99 9.57 -25.67 -0.97
N ASP A 100 10.63 -26.00 -0.21
CA ASP A 100 10.68 -27.22 0.60
C ASP A 100 9.57 -27.25 1.66
N LEU A 101 9.37 -26.15 2.39
CA LEU A 101 8.33 -26.04 3.41
C LEU A 101 6.92 -26.22 2.80
N VAL A 102 6.66 -25.65 1.63
CA VAL A 102 5.38 -25.83 0.91
C VAL A 102 5.21 -27.28 0.44
N VAL A 103 6.26 -27.93 -0.07
CA VAL A 103 6.18 -29.34 -0.48
C VAL A 103 5.90 -30.25 0.72
N ARG A 104 6.61 -30.03 1.83
CA ARG A 104 6.43 -30.83 3.05
C ARG A 104 5.06 -30.63 3.69
N SER A 105 4.48 -29.43 3.61
CA SER A 105 3.15 -29.16 4.15
C SER A 105 2.05 -29.94 3.40
N ARG A 106 2.29 -30.32 2.15
CA ARG A 106 1.38 -31.10 1.29
C ARG A 106 1.56 -32.62 1.44
N ALA A 107 2.52 -33.08 2.24
CA ALA A 107 2.72 -34.51 2.46
C ALA A 107 1.51 -35.13 3.18
N SER A 108 1.06 -36.30 2.74
CA SER A 108 -0.10 -36.99 3.32
C SER A 108 0.07 -37.38 4.80
N SER A 109 1.30 -37.45 5.29
CA SER A 109 1.64 -37.71 6.70
C SER A 109 1.61 -36.45 7.58
N CYS A 110 1.38 -35.27 7.01
CA CYS A 110 1.42 -34.01 7.73
C CYS A 110 0.12 -33.82 8.53
N THR A 111 0.22 -33.60 9.85
CA THR A 111 -0.95 -33.25 10.67
C THR A 111 -1.43 -31.82 10.36
N PRO A 112 -2.69 -31.47 10.62
CA PRO A 112 -3.19 -30.10 10.41
C PRO A 112 -2.32 -29.03 11.10
N GLU A 113 -1.89 -29.28 12.32
CA GLU A 113 -1.05 -28.35 13.11
C GLU A 113 0.33 -28.20 12.48
N THR A 114 0.95 -29.31 12.07
CA THR A 114 2.25 -29.31 11.38
C THR A 114 2.14 -28.58 10.04
N ARG A 115 1.04 -28.77 9.31
CA ARG A 115 0.79 -28.08 8.04
C ARG A 115 0.72 -26.58 8.23
N VAL A 116 0.04 -26.11 9.27
CA VAL A 116 -0.02 -24.69 9.65
C VAL A 116 1.38 -24.15 9.96
N GLU A 117 2.16 -24.84 10.79
CA GLU A 117 3.52 -24.39 11.15
C GLU A 117 4.44 -24.26 9.93
N LEU A 118 4.43 -25.27 9.05
CA LEU A 118 5.25 -25.27 7.84
C LEU A 118 4.86 -24.14 6.89
N LEU A 119 3.56 -23.93 6.66
CA LEU A 119 3.06 -22.87 5.77
C LEU A 119 3.26 -21.47 6.38
N ARG A 120 3.06 -21.31 7.69
CA ARG A 120 3.31 -20.05 8.39
C ARG A 120 4.79 -19.66 8.30
N HIS A 121 5.68 -20.64 8.44
CA HIS A 121 7.11 -20.41 8.26
C HIS A 121 7.47 -20.12 6.79
N SER A 122 6.84 -20.80 5.82
CA SER A 122 7.14 -20.54 4.41
C SER A 122 6.78 -19.11 4.03
N VAL A 123 5.59 -18.62 4.39
CA VAL A 123 5.14 -17.26 4.05
C VAL A 123 5.92 -16.18 4.80
N SER A 124 6.48 -16.47 5.98
CA SER A 124 7.30 -15.52 6.74
C SER A 124 8.69 -15.27 6.14
N LEU A 125 9.15 -16.13 5.23
CA LEU A 125 10.40 -15.93 4.48
C LEU A 125 10.27 -14.81 3.43
N HIS A 126 9.06 -14.38 3.11
CA HIS A 126 8.80 -13.26 2.22
C HIS A 126 9.03 -11.92 2.93
N ARG A 127 9.87 -11.06 2.34
CA ARG A 127 10.35 -9.81 2.97
C ARG A 127 10.15 -8.58 2.08
N GLY A 128 9.41 -8.72 0.99
CA GLY A 128 9.20 -7.71 -0.04
C GLY A 128 9.34 -8.30 -1.43
N ASP A 129 9.27 -7.47 -2.46
CA ASP A 129 9.21 -7.93 -3.85
C ASP A 129 10.41 -8.82 -4.22
N PRO A 130 10.18 -10.04 -4.75
CA PRO A 130 11.25 -10.93 -5.13
C PRO A 130 12.22 -10.29 -6.12
N LEU A 131 13.52 -10.56 -5.94
CA LEU A 131 14.57 -10.05 -6.81
C LEU A 131 14.63 -8.52 -6.87
N THR A 132 14.24 -7.82 -5.79
CA THR A 132 14.43 -6.37 -5.70
C THR A 132 15.91 -6.04 -5.82
N GLY A 133 16.24 -5.02 -6.63
CA GLY A 133 17.62 -4.65 -6.96
C GLY A 133 18.20 -5.37 -8.19
N VAL A 134 17.45 -6.28 -8.83
CA VAL A 134 17.84 -6.92 -10.09
C VAL A 134 16.87 -6.57 -11.21
N SER A 135 17.40 -5.98 -12.27
CA SER A 135 16.68 -5.59 -13.49
C SER A 135 16.86 -6.61 -14.61
N GLY A 136 16.01 -6.53 -15.63
CA GLY A 136 16.10 -7.34 -16.84
C GLY A 136 14.87 -8.23 -17.06
N ALA A 137 14.70 -8.70 -18.30
CA ALA A 137 13.53 -9.48 -18.71
C ALA A 137 13.42 -10.83 -17.97
N TRP A 138 14.55 -11.47 -17.66
CA TRP A 138 14.55 -12.67 -16.84
C TRP A 138 14.07 -12.37 -15.41
N ALA A 139 14.66 -11.36 -14.75
CA ALA A 139 14.31 -11.01 -13.38
C ALA A 139 12.83 -10.60 -13.23
N THR A 140 12.28 -9.92 -14.23
CA THR A 140 10.85 -9.55 -14.29
C THR A 140 9.95 -10.78 -14.33
N ARG A 141 10.17 -11.69 -15.30
CA ARG A 141 9.40 -12.94 -15.41
C ARG A 141 9.55 -13.83 -14.17
N THR A 142 10.76 -13.91 -13.62
CA THR A 142 10.99 -14.69 -12.39
C THR A 142 10.29 -14.06 -11.19
N ARG A 143 10.26 -12.73 -11.08
CA ARG A 143 9.51 -12.04 -10.02
C ARG A 143 8.01 -12.32 -10.11
N GLU A 144 7.43 -12.28 -11.30
CA GLU A 144 6.03 -12.63 -11.54
C GLU A 144 5.74 -14.08 -11.09
N GLN A 145 6.52 -15.05 -11.57
CA GLN A 145 6.38 -16.46 -11.17
C GLN A 145 6.48 -16.66 -9.65
N LEU A 146 7.46 -16.01 -9.00
CA LEU A 146 7.63 -16.11 -7.55
C LEU A 146 6.49 -15.44 -6.78
N THR A 147 5.89 -14.39 -7.34
CA THR A 147 4.71 -13.73 -6.77
C THR A 147 3.51 -14.67 -6.82
N ASP A 148 3.29 -15.35 -7.95
CA ASP A 148 2.21 -16.34 -8.07
C ASP A 148 2.39 -17.53 -7.10
N GLU A 149 3.63 -18.03 -6.96
CA GLU A 149 3.98 -19.06 -5.98
C GLU A 149 3.67 -18.60 -4.54
N LEU A 150 3.98 -17.34 -4.23
CA LEU A 150 3.73 -16.73 -2.92
C LEU A 150 2.24 -16.55 -2.63
N LEU A 151 1.45 -16.07 -3.59
CA LEU A 151 0.01 -15.91 -3.43
C LEU A 151 -0.66 -17.27 -3.24
N THR A 152 -0.22 -18.30 -3.99
CA THR A 152 -0.67 -19.68 -3.80
C THR A 152 -0.37 -20.19 -2.39
N ALA A 153 0.87 -20.03 -1.91
CA ALA A 153 1.27 -20.48 -0.58
C ALA A 153 0.52 -19.73 0.55
N ARG A 154 0.18 -18.45 0.33
CA ARG A 154 -0.63 -17.65 1.27
C ARG A 154 -2.08 -18.11 1.33
N ALA A 155 -2.67 -18.46 0.19
CA ALA A 155 -4.00 -19.07 0.16
C ALA A 155 -3.99 -20.42 0.91
N GLU A 156 -3.01 -21.28 0.67
CA GLU A 156 -2.87 -22.55 1.39
C GLU A 156 -2.62 -22.38 2.89
N TRP A 157 -1.79 -21.40 3.29
CA TRP A 157 -1.58 -21.06 4.70
C TRP A 157 -2.89 -20.66 5.36
N ALA A 158 -3.67 -19.79 4.69
CA ALA A 158 -4.94 -19.36 5.22
C ALA A 158 -5.95 -20.51 5.36
N GLU A 159 -6.05 -21.37 4.35
CA GLU A 159 -6.88 -22.56 4.44
C GLU A 159 -6.48 -23.49 5.58
N ALA A 160 -5.17 -23.66 5.82
CA ALA A 160 -4.67 -24.47 6.93
C ALA A 160 -5.02 -23.87 8.30
N GLU A 161 -4.89 -22.56 8.49
CA GLU A 161 -5.28 -21.87 9.73
C GLU A 161 -6.80 -21.99 9.96
N LEU A 162 -7.60 -21.86 8.90
CA LEU A 162 -9.06 -22.03 8.99
C LEU A 162 -9.45 -23.46 9.34
N ALA A 163 -8.73 -24.47 8.84
CA ALA A 163 -8.99 -25.87 9.15
C ALA A 163 -8.77 -26.20 10.64
N VAL A 164 -7.89 -25.48 11.33
CA VAL A 164 -7.65 -25.61 12.78
C VAL A 164 -8.46 -24.60 13.63
N GLY A 165 -9.36 -23.84 13.02
CA GLY A 165 -10.24 -22.89 13.71
C GLY A 165 -9.63 -21.51 14.00
N ASN A 166 -8.47 -21.17 13.42
CA ASN A 166 -7.74 -19.92 13.66
C ASN A 166 -8.11 -18.81 12.65
N ALA A 167 -9.40 -18.52 12.46
CA ALA A 167 -9.85 -17.52 11.49
C ALA A 167 -9.27 -16.11 11.75
N THR A 168 -9.09 -15.72 13.02
CA THR A 168 -8.58 -14.40 13.39
C THR A 168 -7.14 -14.16 12.95
N ALA A 169 -6.31 -15.20 12.85
CA ALA A 169 -4.93 -15.09 12.43
C ALA A 169 -4.78 -14.66 10.96
N VAL A 170 -5.78 -14.94 10.13
CA VAL A 170 -5.71 -14.75 8.66
C VAL A 170 -6.51 -13.56 8.17
N LEU A 171 -7.48 -13.04 8.95
CA LEU A 171 -8.39 -11.98 8.51
C LEU A 171 -7.69 -10.72 7.99
N ALA A 172 -6.80 -10.12 8.80
CA ALA A 172 -6.13 -8.88 8.42
C ALA A 172 -5.10 -9.08 7.29
N PRO A 173 -4.24 -10.13 7.32
CA PRO A 173 -3.37 -10.45 6.20
C PRO A 173 -4.13 -10.70 4.89
N LEU A 174 -5.21 -11.50 4.92
CA LEU A 174 -6.01 -11.80 3.74
C LEU A 174 -6.75 -10.59 3.20
N SER A 175 -7.28 -9.72 4.06
CA SER A 175 -7.94 -8.48 3.60
C SER A 175 -6.99 -7.64 2.77
N THR A 176 -5.77 -7.42 3.28
CA THR A 176 -4.72 -6.68 2.57
C THR A 176 -4.34 -7.37 1.25
N LEU A 177 -4.21 -8.70 1.25
CA LEU A 177 -3.84 -9.46 0.05
C LEU A 177 -4.93 -9.47 -1.02
N VAL A 178 -6.20 -9.61 -0.64
CA VAL A 178 -7.34 -9.57 -1.56
C VAL A 178 -7.53 -8.16 -2.12
N ASP A 179 -7.33 -7.12 -1.33
CA ASP A 179 -7.42 -5.74 -1.83
C ASP A 179 -6.33 -5.46 -2.88
N ALA A 180 -5.12 -6.02 -2.71
CA ALA A 180 -4.02 -5.90 -3.68
C ALA A 180 -4.13 -6.88 -4.86
N ASN A 181 -4.80 -8.02 -4.70
CA ASN A 181 -4.91 -9.09 -5.70
C ASN A 181 -6.37 -9.55 -5.85
N PRO A 182 -7.28 -8.66 -6.25
CA PRO A 182 -8.73 -8.89 -6.16
C PRO A 182 -9.26 -9.97 -7.10
N LEU A 183 -8.47 -10.35 -8.11
CA LEU A 183 -8.80 -11.39 -9.09
C LEU A 183 -8.26 -12.78 -8.70
N VAL A 184 -7.49 -12.88 -7.62
CA VAL A 184 -6.96 -14.17 -7.14
C VAL A 184 -8.01 -14.83 -6.26
N GLU A 185 -8.92 -15.56 -6.92
CA GLU A 185 -10.11 -16.15 -6.28
C GLU A 185 -9.81 -17.05 -5.05
N PRO A 186 -8.73 -17.86 -5.00
CA PRO A 186 -8.40 -18.62 -3.79
C PRO A 186 -8.21 -17.76 -2.53
N LEU A 187 -7.66 -16.54 -2.67
CA LEU A 187 -7.53 -15.60 -1.55
C LEU A 187 -8.88 -15.04 -1.13
N VAL A 188 -9.75 -14.76 -2.11
CA VAL A 188 -11.13 -14.30 -1.86
C VAL A 188 -11.92 -15.37 -1.13
N VAL A 189 -11.86 -16.63 -1.59
CA VAL A 189 -12.50 -17.77 -0.94
C VAL A 189 -12.00 -17.91 0.51
N ALA A 190 -10.69 -17.87 0.74
CA ALA A 190 -10.14 -17.93 2.10
C ALA A 190 -10.62 -16.78 2.99
N LEU A 191 -10.70 -15.55 2.46
CA LEU A 191 -11.17 -14.38 3.21
C LEU A 191 -12.65 -14.48 3.56
N VAL A 192 -13.49 -14.87 2.60
CA VAL A 192 -14.93 -15.05 2.81
C VAL A 192 -15.17 -16.13 3.88
N ARG A 193 -14.44 -17.25 3.82
CA ARG A 193 -14.48 -18.29 4.87
C ARG A 193 -14.09 -17.73 6.24
N ALA A 194 -12.97 -17.01 6.31
CA ALA A 194 -12.49 -16.42 7.55
C ALA A 194 -13.49 -15.42 8.15
N LEU A 195 -14.15 -14.61 7.31
CA LEU A 195 -15.17 -13.66 7.74
C LEU A 195 -16.40 -14.37 8.30
N VAL A 196 -16.88 -15.44 7.65
CA VAL A 196 -18.01 -16.22 8.16
C VAL A 196 -17.65 -16.91 9.47
N ASP A 197 -16.48 -17.55 9.55
CA ASP A 197 -16.03 -18.25 10.75
C ASP A 197 -15.80 -17.28 11.94
N ALA A 198 -15.54 -15.99 11.65
CA ALA A 198 -15.45 -14.90 12.62
C ALA A 198 -16.79 -14.19 12.93
N GLY A 199 -17.91 -14.68 12.39
CA GLY A 199 -19.24 -14.11 12.65
C GLY A 199 -19.53 -12.80 11.89
N ARG A 200 -18.88 -12.57 10.74
CA ARG A 200 -19.02 -11.38 9.89
C ARG A 200 -19.60 -11.72 8.49
N PRO A 201 -20.77 -12.38 8.40
CA PRO A 201 -21.32 -12.88 7.13
C PRO A 201 -21.70 -11.74 6.15
N THR A 202 -22.13 -10.58 6.64
CA THR A 202 -22.46 -9.43 5.78
C THR A 202 -21.24 -8.95 4.99
N GLU A 203 -20.08 -8.89 5.65
CA GLU A 203 -18.83 -8.51 4.99
C GLU A 203 -18.35 -9.60 4.03
N ALA A 204 -18.58 -10.87 4.37
CA ALA A 204 -18.28 -12.00 3.50
C ALA A 204 -19.09 -11.92 2.18
N LEU A 205 -20.39 -11.63 2.25
CA LEU A 205 -21.25 -11.45 1.09
C LEU A 205 -20.83 -10.26 0.22
N GLU A 206 -20.45 -9.13 0.83
CA GLU A 206 -19.96 -7.97 0.08
C GLU A 206 -18.66 -8.28 -0.66
N ARG A 207 -17.75 -9.06 -0.05
CA ARG A 207 -16.52 -9.52 -0.72
C ARG A 207 -16.81 -10.42 -1.92
N CYS A 208 -17.77 -11.33 -1.82
CA CYS A 208 -18.22 -12.14 -2.97
C CYS A 208 -18.77 -11.26 -4.09
N ARG A 209 -19.63 -10.28 -3.76
CA ARG A 209 -20.26 -9.38 -4.73
C ARG A 209 -19.22 -8.52 -5.46
N LEU A 210 -18.25 -7.96 -4.73
CA LEU A 210 -17.16 -7.17 -5.31
C LEU A 210 -16.28 -8.00 -6.24
N HIS A 211 -15.98 -9.25 -5.88
CA HIS A 211 -15.19 -10.13 -6.74
C HIS A 211 -15.95 -10.53 -8.01
N GLN A 212 -17.23 -10.89 -7.88
CA GLN A 212 -18.09 -11.19 -9.02
C GLN A 212 -18.18 -10.03 -10.00
N GLN A 213 -18.36 -8.80 -9.49
CA GLN A 213 -18.41 -7.60 -10.31
C GLN A 213 -17.09 -7.41 -11.09
N ARG A 214 -15.94 -7.56 -10.45
CA ARG A 214 -14.64 -7.42 -11.11
C ARG A 214 -14.38 -8.47 -12.19
N LEU A 215 -14.72 -9.75 -11.93
CA LEU A 215 -14.58 -10.80 -12.94
C LEU A 215 -15.46 -10.54 -14.17
N ALA A 216 -16.68 -10.04 -13.95
CA ALA A 216 -17.58 -9.67 -15.03
C ALA A 216 -17.05 -8.47 -15.82
N ASP A 217 -16.59 -7.42 -15.13
CA ASP A 217 -16.11 -6.18 -15.75
C ASP A 217 -14.79 -6.37 -16.52
N GLU A 218 -13.84 -7.13 -15.97
CA GLU A 218 -12.48 -7.28 -16.54
C GLU A 218 -12.37 -8.44 -17.56
N TYR A 219 -13.10 -9.54 -17.35
CA TYR A 219 -12.96 -10.77 -18.16
C TYR A 219 -14.28 -11.30 -18.73
N GLY A 220 -15.44 -10.76 -18.33
CA GLY A 220 -16.73 -11.30 -18.73
C GLY A 220 -16.99 -12.72 -18.22
N THR A 221 -16.32 -13.14 -17.14
CA THR A 221 -16.41 -14.48 -16.56
C THR A 221 -17.16 -14.48 -15.24
N GLU A 222 -17.67 -15.65 -14.84
CA GLU A 222 -18.32 -15.85 -13.54
C GLU A 222 -17.33 -16.40 -12.49
N PRO A 223 -17.63 -16.20 -11.18
CA PRO A 223 -16.87 -16.82 -10.10
C PRO A 223 -16.87 -18.36 -10.18
N SER A 224 -15.87 -18.99 -9.58
CA SER A 224 -15.81 -20.45 -9.51
C SER A 224 -17.00 -21.06 -8.75
N PRO A 225 -17.33 -22.34 -9.04
CA PRO A 225 -18.36 -23.07 -8.30
C PRO A 225 -18.11 -23.09 -6.78
N GLN A 226 -16.85 -23.06 -6.36
CA GLN A 226 -16.48 -23.05 -4.94
C GLN A 226 -16.92 -21.76 -4.25
N LEU A 227 -16.68 -20.60 -4.86
CA LEU A 227 -17.10 -19.31 -4.31
C LEU A 227 -18.63 -19.14 -4.38
N MET A 228 -19.27 -19.64 -5.44
CA MET A 228 -20.73 -19.62 -5.57
C MET A 228 -21.42 -20.49 -4.53
N ALA A 229 -20.87 -21.66 -4.21
CA ALA A 229 -21.36 -22.51 -3.13
C ALA A 229 -21.24 -21.78 -1.79
N LEU A 230 -20.08 -21.19 -1.51
CA LEU A 230 -19.83 -20.44 -0.28
C LEU A 230 -20.76 -19.22 -0.12
N TYR A 231 -21.02 -18.49 -1.20
CA TYR A 231 -21.97 -17.39 -1.23
C TYR A 231 -23.39 -17.86 -0.88
N THR A 232 -23.82 -18.98 -1.48
CA THR A 232 -25.15 -19.56 -1.24
C THR A 232 -25.31 -20.07 0.19
N GLU A 233 -24.31 -20.77 0.72
CA GLU A 233 -24.28 -21.23 2.12
C GLU A 233 -24.34 -20.05 3.11
N THR A 234 -23.61 -18.98 2.82
CA THR A 234 -23.59 -17.77 3.65
C THR A 234 -24.94 -17.06 3.63
N LEU A 235 -25.61 -16.99 2.47
CA LEU A 235 -26.95 -16.40 2.35
C LEU A 235 -28.02 -17.18 3.14
N ARG A 236 -27.92 -18.51 3.17
CA ARG A 236 -28.87 -19.36 3.91
C ARG A 236 -28.60 -19.39 5.42
N GLY A 237 -27.41 -18.98 5.85
CA GLY A 237 -26.97 -19.15 7.22
C GLY A 237 -26.61 -20.60 7.59
N ASP A 238 -26.38 -21.45 6.59
CA ASP A 238 -26.14 -22.88 6.78
C ASP A 238 -24.74 -23.17 7.38
N ARG A 239 -23.80 -22.23 7.21
CA ARG A 239 -22.43 -22.35 7.68
C ARG A 239 -22.31 -21.94 9.15
N HIS A 240 -22.09 -22.93 10.01
CA HIS A 240 -21.71 -22.74 11.40
C HIS A 240 -20.17 -22.72 11.52
N PRO A 241 -19.59 -21.92 12.45
CA PRO A 241 -18.14 -21.82 12.60
C PRO A 241 -17.50 -23.19 12.80
N ALA A 242 -16.50 -23.52 11.98
CA ALA A 242 -15.69 -24.72 12.17
C ALA A 242 -14.87 -24.56 13.46
N GLY A 243 -15.33 -25.18 14.55
CA GLY A 243 -14.67 -25.10 15.86
C GLY A 243 -15.60 -24.87 17.04
N ALA A 244 -16.90 -24.60 16.83
CA ALA A 244 -17.87 -24.74 17.91
C ALA A 244 -18.05 -26.25 18.19
N ALA A 245 -17.26 -26.79 19.11
CA ALA A 245 -17.65 -28.01 19.80
C ALA A 245 -19.11 -27.83 20.21
N GLN A 246 -20.00 -28.74 19.77
CA GLN A 246 -21.36 -28.78 20.29
C GLN A 246 -21.24 -28.73 21.82
N PRO A 247 -21.86 -27.75 22.50
CA PRO A 247 -21.96 -27.85 23.95
C PRO A 247 -22.56 -29.23 24.24
N PRO A 248 -21.99 -30.02 25.17
CA PRO A 248 -22.53 -31.32 25.48
C PRO A 248 -24.02 -31.14 25.73
N THR A 249 -24.84 -31.95 25.05
CA THR A 249 -26.29 -31.93 25.18
C THR A 249 -26.61 -31.90 26.66
N SER A 250 -26.93 -30.71 27.17
CA SER A 250 -27.21 -30.51 28.58
C SER A 250 -28.50 -31.27 28.81
N ALA A 251 -28.38 -32.39 29.53
CA ALA A 251 -29.54 -33.06 30.09
C ALA A 251 -30.39 -32.00 30.79
N ALA A 252 -31.67 -31.96 30.44
CA ALA A 252 -32.62 -30.96 30.93
C ALA A 252 -32.52 -30.83 32.47
N PRO A 253 -32.41 -29.61 33.02
CA PRO A 253 -32.49 -29.41 34.46
C PRO A 253 -33.93 -29.70 34.93
N PRO A 254 -34.11 -30.27 36.14
CA PRO A 254 -35.44 -30.54 36.68
C PRO A 254 -36.20 -29.22 36.93
N PRO A 255 -37.55 -29.24 36.93
CA PRO A 255 -38.34 -28.02 37.03
C PRO A 255 -38.14 -27.34 38.40
N LEU A 256 -37.88 -26.03 38.38
CA LEU A 256 -37.85 -25.19 39.57
C LEU A 256 -39.28 -24.86 40.07
N PRO A 257 -39.48 -24.73 41.40
CA PRO A 257 -40.78 -24.37 41.99
C PRO A 257 -41.14 -22.89 41.77
N PRO A 258 -42.43 -22.53 41.86
CA PRO A 258 -42.92 -21.19 41.51
C PRO A 258 -42.51 -20.10 42.53
N PRO A 259 -42.35 -18.84 42.08
CA PRO A 259 -41.86 -17.75 42.92
C PRO A 259 -42.94 -17.14 43.85
N PRO A 260 -42.56 -16.60 45.02
CA PRO A 260 -43.45 -15.82 45.88
C PRO A 260 -43.62 -14.36 45.39
N PRO A 261 -44.70 -13.67 45.83
CA PRO A 261 -45.11 -12.36 45.31
C PRO A 261 -44.20 -11.19 45.74
N PRO A 262 -44.28 -10.04 45.05
CA PRO A 262 -43.29 -8.98 45.14
C PRO A 262 -43.49 -8.07 46.36
N THR A 263 -42.40 -7.79 47.07
CA THR A 263 -42.34 -6.72 48.07
C THR A 263 -41.50 -5.57 47.52
N SER A 264 -42.10 -4.38 47.48
CA SER A 264 -41.48 -3.10 47.17
C SER A 264 -40.47 -2.67 48.24
N ALA A 265 -39.28 -2.22 47.83
CA ALA A 265 -38.54 -1.13 48.49
C ALA A 265 -37.32 -0.72 47.62
N VAL A 266 -37.36 0.49 47.06
CA VAL A 266 -36.68 1.72 47.53
C VAL A 266 -35.30 1.90 46.91
N ALA A 267 -35.20 2.97 46.12
CA ALA A 267 -33.98 3.54 45.59
C ALA A 267 -33.07 4.04 46.74
N ALA A 268 -31.77 3.78 46.61
CA ALA A 268 -30.76 4.42 47.43
C ALA A 268 -29.62 4.94 46.54
N ASP A 269 -29.49 6.26 46.59
CA ASP A 269 -28.38 7.09 46.12
C ASP A 269 -27.00 6.49 46.42
N ARG A 270 -26.07 6.66 45.47
CA ARG A 270 -24.64 6.62 45.79
C ARG A 270 -23.91 7.86 45.24
N PRO A 271 -23.11 8.53 46.08
CA PRO A 271 -22.59 9.87 45.81
C PRO A 271 -21.36 9.89 44.90
N VAL A 272 -21.30 10.95 44.09
CA VAL A 272 -20.16 11.37 43.27
C VAL A 272 -19.16 12.12 44.15
N SER A 273 -17.87 11.80 44.06
CA SER A 273 -16.80 12.58 44.70
C SER A 273 -15.53 12.61 43.81
N PRO A 274 -14.65 13.62 43.95
CA PRO A 274 -14.36 14.43 42.77
C PRO A 274 -12.85 14.65 42.48
N TRP A 275 -12.60 15.15 41.27
CA TRP A 275 -11.40 15.80 40.70
C TRP A 275 -10.02 15.66 41.41
N LYS A 276 -9.01 15.22 40.65
CA LYS A 276 -7.67 15.86 40.66
C LYS A 276 -7.07 15.88 39.24
N ARG A 277 -6.96 17.09 38.69
CA ARG A 277 -6.21 17.44 37.48
C ARG A 277 -4.71 17.30 37.73
N ARG A 278 -3.99 16.66 36.81
CA ARG A 278 -2.59 17.00 36.50
C ARG A 278 -2.43 17.09 34.98
N ARG A 279 -2.24 18.32 34.51
CA ARG A 279 -1.87 18.67 33.14
C ARG A 279 -0.45 18.17 32.85
N ARG A 280 -0.27 17.46 31.75
CA ARG A 280 0.97 17.42 30.96
C ARG A 280 0.57 17.62 29.51
N TYR A 281 1.11 18.65 28.89
CA TYR A 281 1.00 18.90 27.46
C TYR A 281 1.85 17.84 26.74
N VAL A 282 1.20 16.99 25.95
CA VAL A 282 1.84 16.21 24.89
C VAL A 282 1.16 16.68 23.62
N THR A 283 1.94 17.28 22.73
CA THR A 283 1.58 17.56 21.34
C THR A 283 1.19 16.24 20.68
N ALA A 284 -0.11 16.05 20.51
CA ALA A 284 -0.69 14.87 19.89
C ALA A 284 -0.80 15.13 18.38
N THR A 285 0.16 14.63 17.61
CA THR A 285 -0.02 14.41 16.17
C THR A 285 -0.80 13.10 16.04
N VAL A 286 -2.13 13.22 15.99
CA VAL A 286 -3.01 12.06 15.76
C VAL A 286 -3.21 11.92 14.25
N ALA A 287 -2.58 10.90 13.68
CA ALA A 287 -2.94 10.40 12.36
C ALA A 287 -4.28 9.66 12.51
N VAL A 288 -5.35 10.31 12.08
CA VAL A 288 -6.68 9.71 12.02
C VAL A 288 -6.74 8.87 10.75
N GLY A 289 -6.58 7.56 10.92
CA GLY A 289 -7.08 6.61 9.95
C GLY A 289 -8.60 6.55 10.04
N THR A 290 -9.29 6.69 8.90
CA THR A 290 -10.61 6.10 8.66
C THR A 290 -10.95 6.08 7.17
N THR A 291 -10.94 4.87 6.60
CA THR A 291 -11.90 4.26 5.66
C THR A 291 -12.68 5.13 4.65
N LEU A 292 -12.43 4.91 3.35
CA LEU A 292 -13.39 4.55 2.26
C LEU A 292 -12.59 4.18 0.97
N ALA A 293 -12.48 2.89 0.60
CA ALA A 293 -13.14 2.20 -0.54
C ALA A 293 -12.91 2.84 -1.93
N VAL A 294 -11.94 2.36 -2.75
CA VAL A 294 -12.02 1.26 -3.76
C VAL A 294 -12.87 1.58 -5.00
N THR A 295 -12.18 1.89 -6.11
CA THR A 295 -12.42 1.62 -7.55
C THR A 295 -11.11 2.04 -8.24
N LEU A 296 -10.49 1.42 -9.24
CA LEU A 296 -10.72 0.35 -10.22
C LEU A 296 -9.30 -0.19 -10.55
N GLY A 297 -9.09 -1.45 -10.90
CA GLY A 297 -9.31 -1.97 -12.26
C GLY A 297 -7.96 -2.05 -12.96
N ALA A 298 -7.66 -3.19 -13.59
CA ALA A 298 -6.38 -3.45 -14.23
C ALA A 298 -6.43 -3.05 -15.72
N VAL A 299 -5.75 -1.97 -16.09
CA VAL A 299 -5.34 -1.78 -17.49
C VAL A 299 -4.05 -2.55 -17.72
N ALA A 300 -4.21 -3.71 -18.37
CA ALA A 300 -3.14 -4.40 -19.05
C ALA A 300 -2.40 -3.44 -20.01
N MET A 301 -1.09 -3.29 -19.83
CA MET A 301 -0.23 -2.78 -20.90
C MET A 301 0.67 -3.89 -21.43
N PHE A 302 0.28 -4.33 -22.62
CA PHE A 302 1.11 -5.00 -23.58
C PHE A 302 2.23 -4.07 -24.09
N ARG A 303 3.34 -4.70 -24.48
CA ARG A 303 4.41 -4.29 -25.44
C ARG A 303 5.64 -3.54 -24.86
N PRO A 304 6.78 -3.56 -25.58
CA PRO A 304 7.39 -4.61 -26.41
C PRO A 304 8.89 -4.81 -26.07
N SER A 305 9.47 -5.92 -26.52
CA SER A 305 10.92 -6.14 -26.57
C SER A 305 11.58 -5.26 -27.65
N GLY A 306 12.81 -4.82 -27.38
CA GLY A 306 13.77 -4.40 -28.41
C GLY A 306 14.32 -2.99 -28.20
N ARG A 307 15.63 -2.89 -27.89
CA ARG A 307 16.47 -1.68 -27.82
C ARG A 307 15.89 -0.54 -26.95
N THR A 308 16.51 -0.25 -25.82
CA THR A 308 16.27 1.02 -25.10
C THR A 308 16.81 2.19 -25.93
N ALA A 309 16.00 2.65 -26.89
CA ALA A 309 15.78 4.08 -26.99
C ALA A 309 15.40 4.56 -25.59
N ALA A 310 15.99 5.66 -25.12
CA ALA A 310 15.46 6.34 -23.94
C ALA A 310 13.95 6.43 -24.13
N ALA A 311 13.15 5.88 -23.20
CA ALA A 311 11.71 6.06 -23.26
C ALA A 311 11.49 7.56 -23.35
N THR A 312 10.91 8.02 -24.46
CA THR A 312 10.67 9.45 -24.65
C THR A 312 9.86 9.90 -23.45
N PRO A 313 10.30 10.93 -22.70
CA PRO A 313 9.54 11.44 -21.59
C PRO A 313 8.13 11.75 -22.10
N PHE A 314 7.14 11.17 -21.45
CA PHE A 314 5.75 11.43 -21.79
C PHE A 314 5.16 12.38 -20.77
N THR A 315 4.25 13.22 -21.24
CA THR A 315 3.56 14.19 -20.42
C THR A 315 2.07 13.95 -20.53
N VAL A 316 1.40 13.85 -19.40
CA VAL A 316 -0.06 13.79 -19.30
C VAL A 316 -0.50 15.10 -18.65
N THR A 317 -1.45 15.80 -19.27
CA THR A 317 -2.04 17.03 -18.73
C THR A 317 -3.55 16.85 -18.66
N GLU A 318 -4.12 17.20 -17.52
CA GLU A 318 -5.55 17.42 -17.32
C GLU A 318 -5.79 18.93 -17.29
N ASP A 319 -6.62 19.42 -18.21
CA ASP A 319 -6.96 20.84 -18.37
C ASP A 319 -8.38 21.17 -17.90
N PHE A 320 -9.11 20.17 -17.39
CA PHE A 320 -10.46 20.32 -16.85
C PHE A 320 -11.43 21.00 -17.84
N SER A 321 -11.21 20.77 -19.14
CA SER A 321 -12.01 21.35 -20.23
C SER A 321 -13.45 20.80 -20.32
N GLY A 322 -13.73 19.68 -19.64
CA GLY A 322 -15.05 19.07 -19.53
C GLY A 322 -16.01 19.78 -18.57
N THR A 323 -17.11 19.10 -18.24
CA THR A 323 -18.13 19.54 -17.28
C THR A 323 -18.18 18.69 -16.01
N GLU A 324 -17.33 17.68 -15.93
CA GLU A 324 -17.20 16.77 -14.81
C GLU A 324 -15.73 16.31 -14.71
N LEU A 325 -15.36 15.76 -13.57
CA LEU A 325 -14.05 15.12 -13.43
C LEU A 325 -13.93 13.98 -14.44
N THR A 326 -12.79 13.90 -15.12
CA THR A 326 -12.51 12.84 -16.09
C THR A 326 -12.70 11.47 -15.43
N PRO A 327 -13.71 10.67 -15.86
CA PRO A 327 -14.00 9.39 -15.25
C PRO A 327 -12.81 8.45 -15.32
N MET A 328 -12.70 7.55 -14.34
CA MET A 328 -11.60 6.58 -14.22
C MET A 328 -10.20 7.18 -14.05
N GLN A 329 -10.05 8.52 -14.05
CA GLN A 329 -8.79 9.20 -13.74
C GLN A 329 -8.84 9.83 -12.35
N TRP A 330 -9.89 10.60 -12.07
CA TRP A 330 -10.04 11.34 -10.83
C TRP A 330 -11.14 10.77 -9.94
N ALA A 331 -10.85 10.64 -8.64
CA ALA A 331 -11.85 10.34 -7.62
C ALA A 331 -12.18 11.61 -6.83
N ALA A 332 -13.46 11.81 -6.50
CA ALA A 332 -13.89 12.77 -5.50
C ALA A 332 -14.13 12.04 -4.16
N ASN A 333 -13.46 12.51 -3.11
CA ASN A 333 -13.44 11.81 -1.82
C ASN A 333 -14.72 12.07 -1.02
N GLN A 334 -15.16 11.04 -0.30
CA GLN A 334 -16.25 11.11 0.66
C GLN A 334 -15.79 10.53 1.99
N ALA A 335 -15.68 11.38 3.02
CA ALA A 335 -15.25 10.96 4.34
C ALA A 335 -15.77 11.92 5.42
N GLN A 336 -16.09 11.40 6.61
CA GLN A 336 -16.37 12.21 7.78
C GLN A 336 -15.10 12.36 8.63
N ARG A 337 -14.84 13.56 9.13
CA ARG A 337 -13.66 13.88 9.94
C ARG A 337 -14.02 13.94 11.43
N GLU A 338 -13.04 13.85 12.30
CA GLU A 338 -13.25 13.78 13.76
C GLU A 338 -13.96 14.99 14.34
N ASN A 339 -13.70 16.18 13.80
CA ASN A 339 -14.39 17.42 14.19
C ASN A 339 -15.85 17.49 13.69
N GLY A 340 -16.33 16.44 13.03
CA GLY A 340 -17.68 16.34 12.48
C GLY A 340 -17.86 17.04 11.13
N SER A 341 -16.80 17.61 10.56
CA SER A 341 -16.81 18.07 9.16
C SER A 341 -16.72 16.88 8.20
N SER A 342 -16.90 17.12 6.90
CA SER A 342 -16.78 16.06 5.90
C SER A 342 -16.16 16.53 4.59
N TRP A 343 -15.56 15.58 3.88
CA TRP A 343 -15.39 15.67 2.44
C TRP A 343 -16.61 15.09 1.73
N SER A 344 -17.06 15.79 0.69
CA SER A 344 -18.19 15.38 -0.14
C SER A 344 -17.91 15.63 -1.62
N PRO A 345 -18.27 14.68 -2.51
CA PRO A 345 -18.25 14.90 -3.96
C PRO A 345 -19.10 16.09 -4.40
N SER A 346 -20.15 16.44 -3.64
CA SER A 346 -21.00 17.61 -3.94
C SER A 346 -20.27 18.96 -3.87
N ALA A 347 -19.11 19.00 -3.21
CA ALA A 347 -18.27 20.17 -3.08
C ALA A 347 -17.18 20.27 -4.17
N VAL A 348 -17.25 19.40 -5.18
CA VAL A 348 -16.34 19.37 -6.33
C VAL A 348 -17.11 19.73 -7.60
N ARG A 349 -16.56 20.63 -8.41
CA ARG A 349 -17.12 21.01 -9.72
C ARG A 349 -16.01 21.10 -10.74
N VAL A 350 -16.32 20.72 -11.98
CA VAL A 350 -15.47 20.95 -13.14
C VAL A 350 -16.29 21.71 -14.16
N GLY A 351 -15.71 22.74 -14.76
CA GLY A 351 -16.37 23.49 -15.81
C GLY A 351 -15.61 24.76 -16.16
N GLY A 352 -15.69 25.16 -17.43
CA GLY A 352 -15.03 26.37 -17.90
C GLY A 352 -13.51 26.27 -17.96
N GLY A 353 -12.95 25.05 -18.06
CA GLY A 353 -11.50 24.83 -18.05
C GLY A 353 -10.89 24.88 -16.64
N GLU A 354 -11.67 24.53 -15.62
CA GLU A 354 -11.22 24.62 -14.23
C GLU A 354 -11.85 23.52 -13.37
N LEU A 355 -11.05 22.98 -12.44
CA LEU A 355 -11.52 22.23 -11.30
C LEU A 355 -11.66 23.15 -10.08
N GLN A 356 -12.86 23.19 -9.50
CA GLN A 356 -13.16 23.91 -8.29
C GLN A 356 -13.50 22.95 -7.15
N ILE A 357 -12.79 23.08 -6.04
CA ILE A 357 -13.03 22.34 -4.80
C ILE A 357 -13.39 23.36 -3.72
N SER A 358 -14.54 23.20 -3.07
CA SER A 358 -15.11 24.24 -2.22
C SER A 358 -15.29 23.79 -0.78
N GLY A 359 -15.17 24.72 0.16
CA GLY A 359 -15.56 24.59 1.57
C GLY A 359 -16.77 25.47 1.87
N THR A 360 -17.76 24.92 2.58
CA THR A 360 -18.99 25.59 2.97
C THR A 360 -19.40 25.23 4.40
N GLY A 361 -19.97 26.19 5.12
CA GLY A 361 -20.29 26.06 6.53
C GLY A 361 -19.52 27.05 7.39
N ARG A 362 -20.11 27.40 8.55
CA ARG A 362 -19.51 28.32 9.52
C ARG A 362 -19.63 27.80 10.94
N ASN A 363 -19.85 26.48 11.11
CA ASN A 363 -19.93 25.90 12.43
C ASN A 363 -18.53 25.95 13.07
N PRO A 364 -18.33 26.66 14.19
CA PRO A 364 -17.01 26.80 14.80
C PRO A 364 -16.47 25.50 15.38
N THR A 365 -17.29 24.46 15.54
CA THR A 365 -16.83 23.13 15.97
C THR A 365 -16.36 22.26 14.80
N GLY A 366 -16.61 22.67 13.55
CA GLY A 366 -16.41 21.83 12.36
C GLY A 366 -17.64 20.99 11.99
N ALA A 367 -18.53 20.70 12.95
CA ALA A 367 -19.63 19.76 12.75
C ALA A 367 -20.59 20.21 11.64
N GLY A 368 -20.75 19.37 10.62
CA GLY A 368 -21.60 19.64 9.46
C GLY A 368 -21.01 20.62 8.44
N ASN A 369 -19.80 21.15 8.66
CA ASN A 369 -19.08 21.87 7.61
C ASN A 369 -18.64 20.86 6.54
N VAL A 370 -18.79 21.24 5.27
CA VAL A 370 -18.46 20.37 4.13
C VAL A 370 -17.33 21.01 3.34
N ALA A 371 -16.40 20.19 2.86
CA ALA A 371 -15.42 20.59 1.85
C ALA A 371 -15.29 19.52 0.76
N GLY A 372 -14.54 19.84 -0.30
CA GLY A 372 -14.16 18.86 -1.31
C GLY A 372 -12.72 18.38 -1.15
N ALA A 373 -12.47 17.20 -1.71
CA ALA A 373 -11.14 16.64 -1.90
C ALA A 373 -11.18 15.71 -3.11
N VAL A 374 -10.12 15.71 -3.91
CA VAL A 374 -10.00 14.84 -5.09
C VAL A 374 -8.61 14.23 -5.15
N CYS A 375 -8.49 13.09 -5.84
CA CYS A 375 -7.20 12.53 -6.22
C CYS A 375 -7.17 12.03 -7.66
N TRP A 376 -6.01 12.14 -8.32
CA TRP A 376 -5.75 11.60 -9.65
C TRP A 376 -5.28 10.15 -9.56
N CYS A 377 -6.13 9.30 -8.99
CA CYS A 377 -5.76 8.04 -8.32
C CYS A 377 -6.52 6.81 -8.81
N LEU A 378 -7.47 6.95 -9.75
CA LEU A 378 -8.24 5.84 -10.28
C LEU A 378 -7.42 5.04 -11.32
N GLU A 379 -8.00 3.97 -11.86
CA GLU A 379 -7.37 3.01 -12.80
C GLU A 379 -6.58 3.66 -13.95
N GLN A 380 -7.15 4.69 -14.57
CA GLN A 380 -6.54 5.45 -15.67
C GLN A 380 -5.85 6.73 -15.18
N GLY A 381 -5.86 6.97 -13.87
CA GLY A 381 -5.14 8.05 -13.21
C GLY A 381 -3.63 7.80 -13.16
N ILE A 382 -2.92 8.74 -12.55
CA ILE A 382 -1.47 8.65 -12.42
C ILE A 382 -1.14 8.24 -11.00
N VAL A 383 -0.80 6.96 -10.83
CA VAL A 383 -0.15 6.43 -9.62
C VAL A 383 1.25 5.99 -10.03
N ARG A 384 2.27 6.78 -9.70
CA ARG A 384 3.64 6.58 -10.18
C ARG A 384 4.66 6.84 -9.09
N SER A 385 5.81 6.17 -9.21
CA SER A 385 7.01 6.57 -8.48
C SER A 385 7.83 7.50 -9.38
N TYR A 386 8.28 8.62 -8.81
CA TYR A 386 9.14 9.61 -9.47
C TYR A 386 8.45 10.37 -10.61
N GLY A 387 9.14 11.38 -11.14
CA GLY A 387 8.66 12.25 -12.21
C GLY A 387 8.49 13.70 -11.74
N VAL A 388 7.99 14.53 -12.65
CA VAL A 388 7.68 15.94 -12.38
C VAL A 388 6.17 16.11 -12.38
N TRP A 389 5.66 16.62 -11.27
CA TRP A 389 4.25 16.91 -11.06
C TRP A 389 4.08 18.40 -10.96
N GLU A 390 3.23 18.97 -11.81
CA GLU A 390 2.97 20.40 -11.86
C GLU A 390 1.47 20.66 -11.74
N VAL A 391 1.09 21.69 -10.98
CA VAL A 391 -0.30 22.11 -10.81
C VAL A 391 -0.37 23.62 -10.89
N ARG A 392 -1.26 24.17 -11.71
CA ARG A 392 -1.56 25.60 -11.71
C ARG A 392 -2.83 25.86 -10.92
N ALA A 393 -2.70 26.55 -9.79
CA ALA A 393 -3.80 26.75 -8.84
C ALA A 393 -3.81 28.15 -8.21
N LYS A 394 -4.98 28.55 -7.72
CA LYS A 394 -5.20 29.74 -6.86
C LYS A 394 -6.20 29.40 -5.73
N PHE A 395 -6.17 30.18 -4.66
CA PHE A 395 -6.94 29.88 -3.45
C PHE A 395 -7.71 31.10 -2.97
N ASP A 396 -9.01 30.93 -2.71
CA ASP A 396 -9.82 31.98 -2.12
C ASP A 396 -9.42 32.26 -0.68
N VAL A 397 -9.56 33.53 -0.27
CA VAL A 397 -9.46 33.92 1.13
C VAL A 397 -10.61 33.33 1.93
N GLY A 398 -10.32 32.93 3.17
CA GLY A 398 -11.34 32.41 4.07
C GLY A 398 -10.75 31.62 5.24
N SER A 399 -10.98 32.11 6.46
CA SER A 399 -10.56 31.43 7.68
C SER A 399 -11.31 30.11 7.87
N GLY A 400 -10.61 29.12 8.41
CA GLY A 400 -11.16 27.82 8.80
C GLY A 400 -11.37 26.82 7.66
N TYR A 401 -10.89 27.15 6.47
CA TYR A 401 -10.73 26.21 5.37
C TYR A 401 -9.28 26.29 4.91
N ALA A 402 -8.57 25.18 4.98
CA ALA A 402 -7.15 25.10 4.65
C ALA A 402 -6.92 24.25 3.39
N PRO A 403 -6.75 24.89 2.22
CA PRO A 403 -6.35 24.20 1.01
C PRO A 403 -4.98 23.52 1.15
N ALA A 404 -4.85 22.34 0.55
CA ALA A 404 -3.59 21.64 0.41
C ALA A 404 -3.56 20.88 -0.93
N LEU A 405 -2.38 20.83 -1.55
CA LEU A 405 -2.14 20.02 -2.74
C LEU A 405 -0.75 19.38 -2.72
N GLY A 406 -0.64 18.19 -3.28
CA GLY A 406 0.62 17.46 -3.30
C GLY A 406 0.45 16.02 -3.74
N LEU A 407 1.41 15.18 -3.36
CA LEU A 407 1.45 13.77 -3.66
C LEU A 407 1.18 12.96 -2.39
N TYR A 408 0.28 12.00 -2.50
CA TYR A 408 -0.06 11.08 -1.43
C TYR A 408 0.11 9.63 -1.89
N PRO A 409 0.64 8.74 -1.04
CA PRO A 409 0.89 7.36 -1.41
C PRO A 409 -0.42 6.58 -1.56
N GLY A 410 -0.48 5.72 -2.58
CA GLY A 410 -1.55 4.71 -2.71
C GLY A 410 -1.42 3.57 -1.69
N ALA A 411 -0.24 3.42 -1.09
CA ALA A 411 0.05 2.41 -0.09
C ALA A 411 -0.22 2.91 1.34
N GLY A 412 -0.55 1.99 2.26
CA GLY A 412 -0.79 2.31 3.66
C GLY A 412 0.47 2.72 4.44
N PRO A 413 0.33 3.43 5.59
CA PRO A 413 1.44 4.04 6.33
C PRO A 413 2.51 3.07 6.85
N ASP A 414 2.15 1.80 7.02
CA ASP A 414 3.08 0.75 7.47
C ASP A 414 3.99 0.23 6.35
N THR A 415 3.82 0.72 5.12
CA THR A 415 4.63 0.29 3.97
C THR A 415 6.06 0.86 4.09
N PRO A 416 7.11 0.04 3.94
CA PRO A 416 8.48 0.55 3.88
C PRO A 416 8.66 1.57 2.75
N GLY A 417 9.30 2.71 3.03
CA GLY A 417 9.44 3.81 2.07
C GLY A 417 8.18 4.66 1.89
N TRP A 418 7.20 4.51 2.79
CA TRP A 418 6.01 5.35 2.84
C TRP A 418 6.34 6.78 3.22
N GLY A 419 5.73 7.72 2.49
CA GLY A 419 5.74 9.13 2.81
C GLY A 419 4.77 9.88 1.91
N PHE A 420 4.53 11.15 2.23
CA PHE A 420 3.73 12.09 1.46
C PHE A 420 4.54 13.36 1.23
N MET A 421 4.18 14.11 0.18
CA MET A 421 4.82 15.36 -0.18
C MET A 421 3.75 16.40 -0.48
N THR A 422 3.65 17.45 0.31
CA THR A 422 2.73 18.57 0.10
C THR A 422 3.47 19.71 -0.57
N MET A 423 3.04 20.09 -1.78
CA MET A 423 3.61 21.23 -2.52
C MET A 423 3.27 22.55 -1.83
N ALA A 424 2.02 22.68 -1.39
CA ALA A 424 1.50 23.86 -0.73
C ALA A 424 0.41 23.47 0.26
N ARG A 425 0.55 23.92 1.51
CA ARG A 425 -0.45 23.89 2.58
C ARG A 425 -0.71 25.32 3.06
N PHE A 426 -1.98 25.68 3.21
CA PHE A 426 -2.41 27.02 3.65
C PHE A 426 -3.25 26.92 4.92
N ASP A 427 -2.64 27.18 6.08
CA ASP A 427 -3.36 27.12 7.36
C ASP A 427 -4.13 28.42 7.62
N GLU A 428 -3.60 29.55 7.13
CA GLU A 428 -4.14 30.89 7.35
C GLU A 428 -5.12 31.32 6.25
N GLY A 429 -6.16 32.06 6.66
CA GLY A 429 -7.26 32.46 5.79
C GLY A 429 -6.94 33.57 4.80
N ASP A 430 -5.84 34.31 4.97
CA ASP A 430 -5.47 35.43 4.10
C ASP A 430 -4.74 35.02 2.82
N ARG A 431 -4.35 33.73 2.72
CA ARG A 431 -3.58 33.13 1.62
C ARG A 431 -2.31 33.91 1.30
N ARG A 432 -1.60 34.37 2.33
CA ARG A 432 -0.30 35.05 2.22
C ARG A 432 0.90 34.16 2.49
N VAL A 433 0.71 33.06 3.22
CA VAL A 433 1.78 32.16 3.62
C VAL A 433 1.42 30.72 3.27
N MET A 434 2.37 30.01 2.66
CA MET A 434 2.26 28.58 2.39
C MET A 434 3.43 27.80 2.95
N TYR A 435 3.20 26.51 3.19
CA TYR A 435 4.19 25.59 3.73
C TYR A 435 4.35 24.38 2.79
N PRO A 436 5.55 24.16 2.20
CA PRO A 436 5.88 22.89 1.58
C PRO A 436 6.31 21.90 2.67
N VAL A 437 5.80 20.67 2.61
CA VAL A 437 6.02 19.65 3.65
C VAL A 437 6.35 18.32 3.02
N MET A 438 7.25 17.55 3.61
CA MET A 438 7.44 16.14 3.30
C MET A 438 7.46 15.35 4.61
N GLY A 439 6.68 14.28 4.70
CA GLY A 439 6.60 13.43 5.89
C GLY A 439 6.53 11.96 5.53
N GLY A 440 6.81 11.06 6.48
CA GLY A 440 6.76 9.62 6.22
C GLY A 440 7.14 8.77 7.42
N SER A 441 7.11 7.44 7.25
CA SER A 441 7.46 6.49 8.32
C SER A 441 8.97 6.41 8.58
N ALA A 442 9.79 6.79 7.58
CA ALA A 442 11.25 6.84 7.66
C ALA A 442 11.84 8.24 7.39
N ALA A 443 11.04 9.19 6.90
CA ALA A 443 11.45 10.58 6.77
C ALA A 443 11.19 11.30 8.10
N GLU A 444 12.21 11.92 8.70
CA GLU A 444 11.94 13.00 9.65
C GLU A 444 11.02 14.00 8.94
N HIS A 445 10.02 14.52 9.65
CA HIS A 445 9.09 15.49 9.10
C HIS A 445 9.90 16.70 8.61
N VAL A 446 10.02 16.84 7.29
CA VAL A 446 10.71 17.95 6.66
C VAL A 446 9.68 19.06 6.46
N ASP A 447 9.67 19.98 7.42
CA ASP A 447 8.97 21.25 7.28
C ASP A 447 9.85 22.20 6.46
N GLY A 448 9.43 22.49 5.22
CA GLY A 448 10.06 23.53 4.45
C GLY A 448 9.83 24.91 5.06
N ALA A 449 10.68 25.87 4.67
CA ALA A 449 10.51 27.25 5.11
C ALA A 449 9.18 27.81 4.62
N ALA A 450 8.53 28.60 5.47
CA ALA A 450 7.33 29.34 5.10
C ALA A 450 7.62 30.24 3.88
N VAL A 451 6.76 30.18 2.87
CA VAL A 451 6.87 31.01 1.68
C VAL A 451 5.77 32.05 1.69
N THR A 452 6.15 33.32 1.64
CA THR A 452 5.22 34.45 1.57
C THR A 452 4.97 34.87 0.12
N GLY A 453 3.70 35.10 -0.23
CA GLY A 453 3.30 35.49 -1.58
C GLY A 453 1.83 35.92 -1.63
N ASP A 454 1.32 36.10 -2.85
CA ASP A 454 -0.12 36.25 -3.10
C ASP A 454 -0.64 35.01 -3.81
N PHE A 455 -1.27 34.12 -3.03
CA PHE A 455 -1.76 32.84 -3.51
C PHE A 455 -3.24 32.88 -3.92
N THR A 456 -3.84 34.09 -3.92
CA THR A 456 -5.17 34.33 -4.51
C THR A 456 -5.12 34.46 -6.03
N THR A 457 -3.92 34.61 -6.59
CA THR A 457 -3.66 34.62 -8.02
C THR A 457 -3.16 33.26 -8.51
N TRP A 458 -3.20 33.03 -9.83
CA TRP A 458 -2.72 31.79 -10.43
C TRP A 458 -1.21 31.63 -10.25
N ASN A 459 -0.82 30.57 -9.55
CA ASN A 459 0.57 30.17 -9.35
C ASN A 459 0.78 28.73 -9.84
N THR A 460 1.99 28.40 -10.25
CA THR A 460 2.39 27.04 -10.64
C THR A 460 3.23 26.41 -9.53
N TYR A 461 2.74 25.30 -9.00
CA TYR A 461 3.38 24.50 -7.97
C TYR A 461 3.95 23.24 -8.62
N ALA A 462 5.16 22.84 -8.23
CA ALA A 462 5.76 21.63 -8.77
C ALA A 462 6.50 20.80 -7.73
N ILE A 463 6.45 19.48 -7.87
CA ILE A 463 7.38 18.52 -7.27
C ILE A 463 8.17 17.87 -8.40
N GLU A 464 9.49 17.98 -8.35
CA GLU A 464 10.37 17.04 -9.03
C GLU A 464 10.78 15.98 -8.02
N TRP A 465 10.37 14.75 -8.27
CA TRP A 465 10.69 13.61 -7.41
C TRP A 465 11.55 12.63 -8.18
N ARG A 466 12.75 12.40 -7.66
CA ARG A 466 13.73 11.43 -8.16
C ARG A 466 14.11 10.47 -7.03
N PRO A 467 14.68 9.29 -7.34
CA PRO A 467 15.13 8.36 -6.31
C PRO A 467 16.11 9.00 -5.30
N GLU A 468 16.94 9.94 -5.76
CA GLU A 468 18.01 10.53 -4.96
C GLU A 468 17.61 11.84 -4.28
N PHE A 469 16.60 12.54 -4.80
CA PHE A 469 16.21 13.85 -4.28
C PHE A 469 14.77 14.22 -4.61
N VAL A 470 14.27 15.21 -3.88
CA VAL A 470 13.02 15.90 -4.21
C VAL A 470 13.29 17.39 -4.21
N THR A 471 12.74 18.09 -5.21
CA THR A 471 12.60 19.54 -5.14
C THR A 471 11.13 19.94 -5.21
N ILE A 472 10.78 20.98 -4.46
CA ILE A 472 9.48 21.65 -4.57
C ILE A 472 9.75 23.04 -5.11
N SER A 473 9.00 23.44 -6.13
CA SER A 473 9.12 24.74 -6.79
C SER A 473 7.82 25.51 -6.83
N LEU A 474 7.92 26.84 -6.75
CA LEU A 474 6.83 27.78 -6.96
C LEU A 474 7.20 28.70 -8.13
N ASN A 475 6.36 28.75 -9.16
CA ASN A 475 6.57 29.55 -10.37
C ASN A 475 7.97 29.32 -11.00
N GLY A 476 8.42 28.06 -10.99
CA GLY A 476 9.74 27.64 -11.47
C GLY A 476 10.91 27.92 -10.52
N ALA A 477 10.71 28.61 -9.40
CA ALA A 477 11.73 28.84 -8.39
C ALA A 477 11.70 27.71 -7.34
N VAL A 478 12.84 27.03 -7.14
CA VAL A 478 12.98 25.98 -6.13
C VAL A 478 12.91 26.57 -4.72
N ILE A 479 11.91 26.17 -3.94
CA ILE A 479 11.66 26.63 -2.56
C ILE A 479 12.05 25.57 -1.52
N LEU A 480 12.15 24.31 -1.91
CA LEU A 480 12.68 23.22 -1.09
C LEU A 480 13.53 22.30 -1.98
N ASP A 481 14.71 21.92 -1.49
CA ASP A 481 15.61 20.97 -2.14
C ASP A 481 16.21 20.07 -1.07
N THR A 482 15.85 18.79 -1.09
CA THR A 482 16.28 17.85 -0.04
C THR A 482 17.79 17.68 0.03
N ARG A 483 18.52 17.95 -1.07
CA ARG A 483 19.99 17.88 -1.11
C ARG A 483 20.66 19.00 -0.32
N LYS A 484 19.92 20.08 -0.01
CA LYS A 484 20.41 21.24 0.73
C LYS A 484 20.05 21.19 2.21
N LEU A 485 19.30 20.18 2.65
CA LEU A 485 18.91 20.03 4.04
C LEU A 485 20.04 19.43 4.88
N PRO A 486 20.14 19.79 6.18
CA PRO A 486 21.13 19.22 7.06
C PRO A 486 20.76 17.78 7.42
N GLY A 487 21.62 16.82 7.09
CA GLY A 487 21.45 15.41 7.43
C GLY A 487 20.82 14.55 6.34
N PRO A 488 20.78 13.23 6.52
CA PRO A 488 20.20 12.32 5.54
C PRO A 488 18.67 12.45 5.52
N VAL A 489 18.11 12.73 4.33
CA VAL A 489 16.66 12.76 4.11
C VAL A 489 16.23 11.47 3.44
N SER A 490 15.27 10.77 4.02
CA SER A 490 14.67 9.59 3.38
C SER A 490 13.70 10.04 2.29
N ILE A 491 14.00 9.70 1.04
CA ILE A 491 13.11 9.99 -0.09
C ILE A 491 12.07 8.87 -0.18
N PRO A 492 10.76 9.19 -0.22
CA PRO A 492 9.73 8.18 -0.42
C PRO A 492 9.96 7.39 -1.72
N THR A 493 9.63 6.10 -1.69
CA THR A 493 9.84 5.18 -2.83
C THR A 493 8.55 4.54 -3.36
N VAL A 494 7.48 4.62 -2.57
CA VAL A 494 6.17 4.04 -2.91
C VAL A 494 5.43 4.92 -3.93
N PRO A 495 4.72 4.34 -4.92
CA PRO A 495 3.94 5.12 -5.88
C PRO A 495 2.92 6.06 -5.22
N MET A 496 2.83 7.28 -5.75
CA MET A 496 1.92 8.31 -5.28
C MET A 496 1.02 8.83 -6.39
N PHE A 497 -0.08 9.45 -5.98
CA PHE A 497 -0.99 10.19 -6.85
C PHE A 497 -1.06 11.65 -6.41
N LEU A 498 -1.47 12.52 -7.34
CA LEU A 498 -1.78 13.91 -7.03
C LEU A 498 -3.09 14.00 -6.23
N TYR A 499 -3.10 14.79 -5.16
CA TYR A 499 -4.30 15.17 -4.43
C TYR A 499 -4.46 16.69 -4.40
N VAL A 500 -5.71 17.14 -4.36
CA VAL A 500 -6.10 18.53 -4.08
C VAL A 500 -7.27 18.48 -3.11
N GLN A 501 -7.18 19.18 -1.99
CA GLN A 501 -8.20 19.13 -0.95
C GLN A 501 -8.32 20.44 -0.19
N ILE A 502 -9.46 20.62 0.48
CA ILE A 502 -9.64 21.64 1.51
C ILE A 502 -9.92 20.93 2.83
N ASN A 503 -9.12 21.20 3.86
CA ASN A 503 -9.31 20.70 5.21
C ASN A 503 -10.16 21.70 6.01
N PRO A 504 -11.39 21.34 6.44
CA PRO A 504 -12.19 22.20 7.30
C PRO A 504 -11.67 22.18 8.74
N GLY A 505 -11.49 23.35 9.32
CA GLY A 505 -11.16 23.51 10.73
C GLY A 505 -12.39 23.48 11.65
N PRO A 506 -12.18 23.48 12.98
CA PRO A 506 -10.87 23.50 13.64
C PRO A 506 -10.19 22.12 13.58
N GLU A 507 -8.91 22.09 13.21
CA GLU A 507 -8.07 20.88 13.23
C GLU A 507 -6.59 21.23 13.17
N GLY A 508 -5.80 20.77 14.15
CA GLY A 508 -4.37 21.10 14.22
C GLY A 508 -4.14 22.61 14.29
N SER A 509 -3.40 23.16 13.33
CA SER A 509 -3.15 24.60 13.15
C SER A 509 -4.28 25.33 12.43
N ILE A 510 -5.25 24.62 11.85
CA ILE A 510 -6.34 25.22 11.07
C ILE A 510 -7.35 25.82 12.05
N PRO A 511 -7.61 27.14 12.00
CA PRO A 511 -8.56 27.78 12.89
C PRO A 511 -10.00 27.33 12.61
N ALA A 512 -10.93 27.61 13.51
CA ALA A 512 -12.34 27.42 13.22
C ALA A 512 -12.83 28.43 12.16
N PRO A 513 -13.78 28.06 11.28
CA PRO A 513 -14.58 29.02 10.54
C PRO A 513 -15.28 29.99 11.49
N ASN A 514 -15.40 31.25 11.08
CA ASN A 514 -15.99 32.30 11.88
C ASN A 514 -17.03 33.10 11.05
N GLN A 515 -17.53 34.20 11.62
CA GLN A 515 -18.56 35.01 10.94
C GLN A 515 -18.03 35.74 9.68
N GLU A 516 -16.72 35.96 9.60
CA GLU A 516 -16.04 36.58 8.48
C GLU A 516 -15.66 35.57 7.38
N THR A 517 -15.67 34.26 7.68
CA THR A 517 -15.45 33.21 6.68
C THR A 517 -16.50 33.36 5.56
N PRO A 518 -16.11 33.47 4.29
CA PRO A 518 -17.06 33.54 3.18
C PRO A 518 -18.07 32.38 3.16
N ASN A 519 -19.21 32.56 2.48
CA ASN A 519 -20.21 31.48 2.35
C ASN A 519 -19.62 30.23 1.66
N GLN A 520 -18.65 30.46 0.79
CA GLN A 520 -17.91 29.45 0.06
C GLN A 520 -16.46 29.90 -0.06
N VAL A 521 -15.53 28.99 0.20
CA VAL A 521 -14.09 29.19 0.03
C VAL A 521 -13.59 28.13 -0.92
N ALA A 522 -13.05 28.49 -2.09
CA ALA A 522 -12.63 27.53 -3.09
C ALA A 522 -11.12 27.48 -3.32
N ALA A 523 -10.66 26.29 -3.71
CA ALA A 523 -9.41 26.04 -4.40
C ALA A 523 -9.74 25.83 -5.87
N HIS A 524 -9.02 26.54 -6.74
CA HIS A 524 -9.24 26.58 -8.18
C HIS A 524 -8.00 26.00 -8.85
N VAL A 525 -8.18 25.06 -9.77
CA VAL A 525 -7.10 24.39 -10.50
C VAL A 525 -7.37 24.53 -12.00
N ASP A 526 -6.44 25.20 -12.69
CA ASP A 526 -6.50 25.44 -14.14
C ASP A 526 -6.04 24.19 -14.90
N TRP A 527 -4.91 23.61 -14.48
CA TRP A 527 -4.44 22.34 -15.01
C TRP A 527 -3.56 21.59 -14.02
N ALA A 528 -3.48 20.28 -14.20
CA ALA A 528 -2.54 19.40 -13.53
C ALA A 528 -1.76 18.60 -14.57
N ARG A 529 -0.46 18.41 -14.35
CA ARG A 529 0.43 17.76 -15.29
C ARG A 529 1.38 16.81 -14.59
N TYR A 530 1.61 15.66 -15.22
CA TYR A 530 2.65 14.72 -14.87
C TYR A 530 3.60 14.53 -16.05
N THR A 531 4.91 14.50 -15.80
CA THR A 531 5.96 14.15 -16.77
C THR A 531 6.86 13.07 -16.18
N SER A 532 7.07 11.98 -16.93
CA SER A 532 7.87 10.81 -16.49
C SER A 532 9.36 11.09 -16.31
#